data_AF-A0A8H4M3X8-F1
#
_entry.id   AF-A0A8H4M3X8-F1
#
_cell.length_a   1.000
_cell.length_b   1.000
_cell.length_c   1.000
_cell.angle_alpha   90.00
_cell.angle_beta   90.00
_cell.angle_gamma   90.00
#
_symmetry.space_group_name_H-M   'P 1'
#
loop_
_entity.id
_entity.type
_entity.pdbx_description
1 polymer ?
#
loop_
_entity_poly.entity_id
_entity_poly.type
_entity_poly.pdbx_seq_one_letter_code
_entity_poly.pdbx_strand_id
1 'polypeptide(L)'
;MYCTISCIPAFLVNVFFHENRIGTFYSGGKTPPHTVFFVLDHAARSFPNEQARLDFIESVNGIVEPILGPKGIKWEYNIYEHPPDNWRVNGMIPPVQQEELWQQWIDRNEAVRYGEYLETKN
;
A
#
# COMPACT_ATOMS: atom_id res chain seq x y z
N MET A 1 7.79 -4.22 -21.27
CA MET A 1 7.10 -5.17 -20.37
C MET A 1 6.17 -4.35 -19.50
N TYR A 2 4.86 -4.42 -19.73
CA TYR A 2 3.90 -3.62 -18.96
C TYR A 2 3.74 -4.25 -17.57
N CYS A 3 4.21 -3.54 -16.55
CA CYS A 3 4.30 -4.06 -15.20
C CYS A 3 3.02 -3.76 -14.43
N THR A 4 2.29 -4.81 -14.05
CA THR A 4 0.94 -4.67 -13.50
C THR A 4 0.90 -4.57 -11.98
N ILE A 5 1.82 -5.17 -11.22
CA ILE A 5 1.91 -5.03 -9.74
C ILE A 5 3.37 -5.08 -9.25
N SER A 6 4.28 -5.72 -9.99
CA SER A 6 5.65 -6.08 -9.56
C SER A 6 6.71 -4.98 -9.61
N CYS A 7 6.34 -3.72 -9.89
CA CYS A 7 7.30 -2.63 -10.06
C CYS A 7 7.09 -1.52 -9.05
N ILE A 8 6.90 -1.87 -7.79
CA ILE A 8 7.00 -0.93 -6.66
C ILE A 8 8.20 -1.37 -5.81
N PRO A 9 9.13 -0.47 -5.47
CA PRO A 9 10.19 -0.76 -4.50
C PRO A 9 9.62 -1.35 -3.20
N ALA A 10 10.14 -2.49 -2.75
CA ALA A 10 9.55 -3.22 -1.62
C ALA A 10 9.52 -2.39 -0.31
N PHE A 11 10.52 -1.54 -0.09
CA PHE A 11 10.60 -0.66 1.07
C PHE A 11 9.46 0.38 1.15
N LEU A 12 8.69 0.56 0.07
CA LEU A 12 7.52 1.43 0.04
C LEU A 12 6.23 0.75 0.51
N VAL A 13 6.24 -0.58 0.60
CA VAL A 13 5.10 -1.36 1.09
C VAL A 13 5.15 -1.41 2.61
N ASN A 14 4.38 -0.54 3.25
CA ASN A 14 4.29 -0.47 4.71
C ASN A 14 3.02 -1.20 5.19
N VAL A 15 3.16 -2.09 6.18
CA VAL A 15 2.03 -2.82 6.78
C VAL A 15 2.07 -2.61 8.29
N PHE A 16 1.02 -2.01 8.83
CA PHE A 16 0.87 -1.75 10.26
C PHE A 16 -0.22 -2.65 10.84
N PHE A 17 0.12 -3.42 11.88
CA PHE A 17 -0.84 -4.22 12.63
C PHE A 17 -1.23 -3.48 13.91
N HIS A 18 -2.51 -3.11 14.01
CA HIS A 18 -3.06 -2.44 15.19
C HIS A 18 -4.07 -3.36 15.88
N GLU A 19 -3.69 -3.90 17.03
CA GLU A 19 -4.60 -4.68 17.87
C GLU A 19 -5.55 -3.76 18.63
N ASN A 20 -6.85 -4.03 18.54
CA ASN A 20 -7.87 -3.32 19.29
C ASN A 20 -8.19 -4.04 20.59
N ARG A 21 -8.33 -3.27 21.67
CA ARG A 21 -8.75 -3.84 22.97
C ARG A 21 -10.22 -4.28 22.89
N ILE A 22 -10.57 -5.24 23.74
CA ILE A 22 -11.96 -5.60 24.00
C ILE A 22 -12.75 -4.33 24.36
N GLY A 23 -13.87 -4.09 23.67
CA GLY A 23 -14.70 -2.90 23.92
C GLY A 23 -14.31 -1.64 23.15
N THR A 24 -13.30 -1.66 22.27
CA THR A 24 -12.91 -0.47 21.48
C THR A 24 -13.25 -0.58 20.00
N PHE A 25 -13.84 -1.70 19.59
CA PHE A 25 -14.25 -1.94 18.22
C PHE A 25 -15.62 -2.59 18.18
N TYR A 26 -16.51 -2.00 17.39
CA TYR A 26 -17.91 -2.37 17.29
C TYR A 26 -18.31 -2.56 15.84
N SER A 27 -18.96 -3.69 15.54
CA SER A 27 -19.62 -3.93 14.26
C SER A 27 -21.06 -4.35 14.52
N GLY A 28 -22.03 -3.60 13.99
CA GLY A 28 -23.45 -3.81 14.29
C GLY A 28 -23.79 -3.71 15.78
N GLY A 29 -23.07 -2.87 16.53
CA GLY A 29 -23.28 -2.68 17.98
C GLY A 29 -22.71 -3.77 18.89
N LYS A 30 -21.93 -4.74 18.38
CA LYS A 30 -21.32 -5.84 19.17
C LYS A 30 -19.79 -5.68 19.28
N THR A 31 -19.19 -6.11 20.40
CA THR A 31 -17.74 -6.00 20.68
C THR A 31 -17.13 -7.22 21.40
N PRO A 32 -15.83 -7.52 21.20
CA PRO A 32 -15.11 -7.30 19.95
C PRO A 32 -15.62 -8.33 18.94
N PRO A 33 -16.00 -7.91 17.72
CA PRO A 33 -16.33 -8.88 16.69
C PRO A 33 -15.06 -9.67 16.31
N HIS A 34 -15.23 -10.95 15.98
CA HIS A 34 -14.16 -11.79 15.43
C HIS A 34 -13.86 -11.36 13.98
N THR A 35 -13.22 -10.21 13.83
CA THR A 35 -13.08 -9.53 12.53
C THR A 35 -11.82 -8.68 12.45
N VAL A 36 -11.35 -8.50 11.21
CA VAL A 36 -10.27 -7.59 10.86
C VAL A 36 -10.83 -6.54 9.89
N PHE A 37 -10.43 -5.29 10.10
CA PHE A 37 -10.65 -4.21 9.14
C PHE A 37 -9.30 -3.66 8.72
N PHE A 38 -9.06 -3.50 7.43
CA PHE A 38 -7.80 -2.91 6.94
C PHE A 38 -8.03 -1.92 5.80
N VAL A 39 -7.11 -0.98 5.68
CA VAL A 39 -7.14 0.08 4.66
C VAL A 39 -5.92 -0.07 3.78
N LEU A 40 -6.13 -0.05 2.46
CA LEU A 40 -5.08 -0.04 1.46
C LEU A 40 -4.98 1.39 0.91
N ASP A 41 -3.89 2.08 1.20
CA ASP A 41 -3.67 3.46 0.77
C ASP A 41 -2.64 3.51 -0.37
N HIS A 42 -3.07 3.89 -1.57
CA HIS A 42 -2.29 3.87 -2.79
C HIS A 42 -1.88 5.28 -3.22
N ALA A 43 -0.58 5.56 -3.06
CA ALA A 43 0.06 6.80 -3.50
C ALA A 43 0.76 6.66 -4.86
N ALA A 44 1.44 5.53 -5.07
CA ALA A 44 2.46 5.42 -6.11
C ALA A 44 1.87 5.37 -7.52
N ARG A 45 0.71 4.72 -7.68
CA ARG A 45 0.00 4.55 -8.95
C ARG A 45 -1.50 4.48 -8.70
N SER A 46 -2.26 5.02 -9.66
CA SER A 46 -3.70 4.80 -9.72
C SER A 46 -4.04 3.65 -10.66
N PHE A 47 -5.21 3.04 -10.49
CA PHE A 47 -5.72 2.03 -11.41
C PHE A 47 -6.00 2.65 -12.78
N PRO A 48 -5.44 2.12 -13.88
CA PRO A 48 -5.62 2.70 -15.22
C PRO A 48 -7.03 2.51 -15.78
N ASN A 49 -7.79 1.55 -15.25
CA ASN A 49 -9.18 1.27 -15.62
C ASN A 49 -9.84 0.34 -14.58
N GLU A 50 -11.14 0.11 -14.75
CA GLU A 50 -11.95 -0.78 -13.91
C GLU A 50 -11.38 -2.20 -13.81
N GLN A 51 -10.98 -2.79 -14.94
CA GLN A 51 -10.49 -4.17 -14.96
C GLN A 51 -9.22 -4.32 -14.10
N ALA A 52 -8.28 -3.38 -14.21
CA ALA A 52 -7.08 -3.38 -13.39
C ALA A 52 -7.38 -3.26 -11.88
N ARG A 53 -8.44 -2.53 -11.51
CA ARG A 53 -8.90 -2.47 -10.11
C ARG A 53 -9.48 -3.80 -9.65
N LEU A 54 -10.30 -4.46 -10.48
CA LEU A 54 -10.87 -5.77 -10.18
C LEU A 54 -9.80 -6.85 -10.06
N ASP A 55 -8.78 -6.84 -10.94
CA ASP A 55 -7.67 -7.78 -10.89
C ASP A 55 -6.83 -7.62 -9.60
N PHE A 56 -6.67 -6.37 -9.14
CA PHE A 56 -6.03 -6.10 -7.85
C PHE A 56 -6.86 -6.59 -6.67
N ILE A 57 -8.17 -6.33 -6.67
CA ILE A 57 -9.11 -6.82 -5.66
C ILE A 57 -9.05 -8.35 -5.57
N GLU A 58 -9.05 -9.04 -6.71
CA GLU A 58 -8.94 -10.49 -6.77
C GLU A 58 -7.60 -10.98 -6.18
N SER A 59 -6.50 -10.27 -6.47
CA SER A 59 -5.19 -10.57 -5.89
C SER A 59 -5.18 -10.43 -4.37
N VAL A 60 -5.82 -9.38 -3.82
CA VAL A 60 -5.98 -9.19 -2.37
C VAL A 60 -6.83 -10.33 -1.78
N ASN A 61 -7.97 -10.65 -2.40
CA ASN A 61 -8.85 -11.73 -1.93
C ASN A 61 -8.13 -13.09 -1.91
N GLY A 62 -7.35 -13.40 -2.97
CA GLY A 62 -6.55 -14.61 -3.05
C GLY A 62 -5.48 -14.74 -1.95
N ILE A 63 -5.06 -13.63 -1.32
CA ILE A 63 -4.16 -13.64 -0.16
C ILE A 63 -4.96 -13.76 1.14
N VAL A 64 -6.04 -13.00 1.29
CA VAL A 64 -6.76 -12.82 2.55
C VAL A 64 -7.66 -14.01 2.88
N GLU A 65 -8.40 -14.52 1.88
CA GLU A 65 -9.36 -15.61 2.07
C GLU A 65 -8.74 -16.88 2.67
N PRO A 66 -7.60 -17.39 2.17
CA PRO A 66 -7.00 -18.60 2.72
C PRO A 66 -6.47 -18.43 4.16
N ILE A 67 -6.20 -17.19 4.60
CA ILE A 67 -5.64 -16.89 5.93
C ILE A 67 -6.76 -16.68 6.96
N LEU A 68 -7.78 -15.90 6.61
CA LEU A 68 -8.83 -15.47 7.53
C LEU A 68 -10.07 -16.37 7.47
N GLY A 69 -10.40 -16.90 6.29
CA GLY A 69 -11.56 -17.77 6.06
C GLY A 69 -11.58 -19.01 6.95
N PRO A 70 -10.53 -19.86 6.95
CA PRO A 70 -10.48 -21.06 7.80
C PRO A 70 -10.55 -20.77 9.30
N LYS A 71 -10.26 -19.52 9.71
CA LYS A 71 -10.35 -19.08 11.10
C LYS A 71 -11.75 -18.59 11.47
N GLY A 72 -12.67 -18.44 10.52
CA GLY A 72 -13.98 -17.83 10.77
C GLY A 72 -13.87 -16.35 11.15
N ILE A 73 -12.83 -15.66 10.68
CA ILE A 73 -12.65 -14.22 10.88
C ILE A 73 -13.38 -13.51 9.76
N LYS A 74 -14.31 -12.60 10.08
CA LYS A 74 -14.86 -11.66 9.07
C LYS A 74 -13.75 -10.68 8.67
N TRP A 75 -13.59 -10.37 7.40
CA TRP A 75 -12.73 -9.24 6.98
C TRP A 75 -13.50 -8.19 6.18
N GLU A 76 -13.00 -6.97 6.23
CA GLU A 76 -13.50 -5.82 5.50
C GLU A 76 -12.32 -4.94 5.13
N TYR A 77 -12.29 -4.43 3.90
CA TYR A 77 -11.25 -3.49 3.49
C TYR A 77 -11.75 -2.43 2.52
N ASN A 78 -11.06 -1.29 2.53
CA ASN A 78 -11.25 -0.22 1.57
C ASN A 78 -9.93 0.10 0.88
N ILE A 79 -10.02 0.53 -0.37
CA ILE A 79 -8.89 1.02 -1.16
C ILE A 79 -9.09 2.52 -1.35
N TYR A 80 -8.09 3.31 -0.98
CA TYR A 80 -8.04 4.74 -1.25
C TYR A 80 -6.88 5.04 -2.20
N GLU A 81 -7.10 5.96 -3.12
CA GLU A 81 -6.06 6.47 -4.03
C GLU A 81 -5.91 7.96 -3.78
N HIS A 82 -4.67 8.44 -3.62
CA HIS A 82 -4.40 9.86 -3.46
C HIS A 82 -3.27 10.33 -4.40
N PRO A 83 -3.18 11.65 -4.68
CA PRO A 83 -2.14 12.17 -5.56
C PRO A 83 -0.72 11.86 -5.04
N PRO A 84 0.21 11.38 -5.89
CA PRO A 84 1.60 11.12 -5.49
C PRO A 84 2.34 12.40 -5.06
N ASP A 85 1.92 13.56 -5.57
CA ASP A 85 2.53 14.87 -5.27
C ASP A 85 2.40 15.29 -3.79
N ASN A 86 1.50 14.66 -3.03
CA ASN A 86 1.31 14.89 -1.60
C ASN A 86 2.12 13.92 -0.71
N TRP A 87 2.79 12.93 -1.30
CA TRP A 87 3.53 11.90 -0.56
C TRP A 87 5.03 12.19 -0.56
N ARG A 88 5.69 11.93 0.57
CA ARG A 88 7.14 12.12 0.74
C ARG A 88 7.82 10.89 1.32
N VAL A 89 9.04 10.64 0.88
CA VAL A 89 9.97 9.67 1.47
C VAL A 89 11.27 10.39 1.75
N ASN A 90 11.69 10.44 3.03
CA ASN A 90 12.83 11.23 3.48
C ASN A 90 12.77 12.71 3.03
N GLY A 91 11.56 13.27 2.98
CA GLY A 91 11.31 14.64 2.51
C GLY A 91 11.26 14.80 0.98
N MET A 92 11.61 13.77 0.20
CA MET A 92 11.61 13.80 -1.26
C MET A 92 10.25 13.41 -1.83
N ILE A 93 9.86 14.02 -2.96
CA ILE A 93 8.81 13.45 -3.81
C ILE A 93 9.37 12.13 -4.35
N PRO A 94 8.61 11.02 -4.31
CA PRO A 94 9.08 9.77 -4.92
C PRO A 94 9.10 9.84 -6.45
N PRO A 95 10.09 9.25 -7.13
CA PRO A 95 10.30 9.42 -8.57
C PRO A 95 9.35 8.54 -9.41
N VAL A 96 8.06 8.48 -9.08
CA VAL A 96 7.07 7.58 -9.69
C VAL A 96 6.96 7.71 -11.22
N GLN A 97 7.21 8.90 -11.76
CA GLN A 97 7.17 9.20 -13.20
C GLN A 97 8.56 9.17 -13.86
N GLN A 98 9.64 8.95 -13.10
CA GLN A 98 11.01 8.95 -13.60
C GLN A 98 11.55 7.51 -13.62
N GLU A 99 11.39 6.84 -14.76
CA GLU A 99 11.62 5.38 -14.90
C GLU A 99 13.01 4.93 -14.42
N GLU A 100 14.08 5.63 -14.79
CA GLU A 100 15.45 5.28 -14.40
C GLU A 100 15.67 5.38 -12.87
N LEU A 101 15.16 6.45 -12.25
CA LEU A 101 15.27 6.66 -10.80
C LEU A 101 14.36 5.70 -10.04
N TRP A 102 13.18 5.41 -10.57
CA TRP A 102 12.27 4.42 -10.01
C TRP A 102 12.89 3.02 -10.04
N GLN A 103 13.52 2.63 -11.15
CA GLN A 103 14.25 1.38 -11.26
C GLN A 103 15.43 1.34 -10.27
N GLN A 104 16.15 2.44 -10.10
CA GLN A 104 17.22 2.53 -9.10
C GLN A 104 16.69 2.29 -7.67
N TRP A 105 15.52 2.83 -7.33
CA TRP A 105 14.86 2.58 -6.03
C TRP A 105 14.43 1.12 -5.88
N ILE A 106 13.97 0.46 -6.96
CA ILE A 106 13.65 -0.97 -6.96
C ILE A 106 14.91 -1.80 -6.69
N ASP A 107 15.96 -1.57 -7.49
CA ASP A 107 17.19 -2.39 -7.46
C ASP A 107 17.91 -2.28 -6.12
N ARG A 108 17.94 -1.07 -5.53
CA ARG A 108 18.60 -0.84 -4.24
C ARG A 108 17.68 -1.06 -3.05
N ASN A 109 16.38 -1.16 -3.28
CA ASN A 109 15.36 -1.24 -2.24
C ASN A 109 15.51 -0.14 -1.17
N GLU A 110 15.86 1.07 -1.59
CA GLU A 110 16.08 2.22 -0.72
C GLU A 110 15.64 3.53 -1.40
N ALA A 111 15.36 4.56 -0.59
CA ALA A 111 15.06 5.90 -1.07
C ALA A 111 16.34 6.64 -1.49
N VAL A 112 16.88 6.29 -2.65
CA VAL A 112 18.09 6.93 -3.20
C VAL A 112 17.81 8.41 -3.47
N ARG A 113 18.68 9.28 -2.95
CA ARG A 113 18.55 10.73 -3.16
C ARG A 113 18.72 11.09 -4.64
N TYR A 114 17.94 12.07 -5.09
CA TYR A 114 18.02 12.61 -6.45
C TYR A 114 17.61 14.10 -6.48
N GLY A 115 17.92 14.79 -7.58
CA GLY A 115 17.54 16.19 -7.78
C GLY A 115 18.14 17.15 -6.75
N GLU A 116 17.35 18.13 -6.28
CA GLU A 116 17.77 19.15 -5.29
C GLU A 116 18.27 18.57 -3.96
N TYR A 117 18.01 17.28 -3.69
CA TYR A 117 18.46 16.58 -2.48
C TYR A 117 19.89 16.02 -2.58
N LEU A 118 20.54 16.16 -3.74
CA LEU A 118 21.95 15.80 -3.94
C LEU A 118 22.91 16.94 -3.58
N GLU A 119 22.44 18.18 -3.55
CA GLU A 119 23.27 19.32 -3.16
C GLU A 119 23.39 19.39 -1.64
N THR A 120 24.51 18.93 -1.10
CA THR A 120 24.87 19.20 0.29
C THR A 120 25.02 20.71 0.45
N LYS A 121 24.09 21.35 1.16
CA LYS A 121 24.30 22.70 1.69
C LYS A 121 25.51 22.64 2.63
N ASN A 122 26.66 23.07 2.11
CA ASN A 122 27.85 23.37 2.89
C ASN A 122 27.62 24.63 3.72
#